data_AF-A0A0L6ZBW9-F1
#
_entry.id   AF-A0A0L6ZBW9-F1
#
_cell.length_a   1.000
_cell.length_b   1.000
_cell.length_c   1.000
_cell.angle_alpha   90.00
_cell.angle_beta   90.00
_cell.angle_gamma   90.00
#
_symmetry.space_group_name_H-M   'P 1'
#
loop_
_entity.id
_entity.type
_entity.pdbx_description
1 polymer ?
#
loop_
_entity_poly.entity_id
_entity_poly.type
_entity_poly.pdbx_seq_one_letter_code
_entity_poly.pdbx_strand_id
1 'polypeptide(L)'
;MYRIKDFMLMDVINIERKRIGFIKDILISFNNRCLLGFCISPFRIFNKNLFVHIQDVITFNSSIVVKDTSIKQGLMISEIRGMDVVDINGDLLGMVEDFIFEKRDFKITGVVVSTGFIRNIIHGKKIFLIKDLILGEKNILYFSKNSKISFLTIPHELREVNKYE
;
A
#
# COMPACT_ATOMS: atom_id res chain seq x y z
N MET A 1 0.03 4.58 11.73
CA MET A 1 -0.04 4.41 10.25
C MET A 1 -0.75 3.10 9.95
N TYR A 2 -1.35 2.97 8.78
CA TYR A 2 -1.83 1.70 8.24
C TYR A 2 -0.90 1.20 7.12
N ARG A 3 -0.95 -0.11 6.87
CA ARG A 3 -0.25 -0.88 5.84
C ARG A 3 -1.25 -1.70 5.05
N ILE A 4 -0.86 -2.24 3.88
CA ILE A 4 -1.77 -3.07 3.07
C ILE A 4 -2.41 -4.18 3.92
N LYS A 5 -1.60 -4.88 4.72
CA LYS A 5 -2.04 -6.00 5.57
C LYS A 5 -3.15 -5.65 6.56
N ASP A 6 -3.27 -4.37 6.92
CA ASP A 6 -4.29 -3.92 7.88
C ASP A 6 -5.69 -3.88 7.24
N PHE A 7 -5.79 -3.98 5.91
CA PHE A 7 -7.04 -3.98 5.14
C PHE A 7 -7.37 -5.35 4.52
N MET A 8 -6.35 -6.07 4.08
CA MET A 8 -6.52 -7.29 3.30
C MET A 8 -7.32 -8.35 4.05
N LEU A 9 -8.21 -9.05 3.33
CA LEU A 9 -9.08 -10.11 3.84
C LEU A 9 -10.11 -9.66 4.89
N MET A 10 -10.25 -8.37 5.16
CA MET A 10 -11.32 -7.88 6.02
C MET A 10 -12.68 -8.14 5.37
N ASP A 11 -13.62 -8.66 6.17
CA ASP A 11 -15.01 -8.83 5.79
C ASP A 11 -15.65 -7.48 5.46
N VAL A 12 -16.41 -7.43 4.38
CA VAL A 12 -17.17 -6.26 3.96
C VAL A 12 -18.66 -6.54 4.06
N ILE A 13 -19.37 -5.65 4.75
CA ILE A 13 -20.78 -5.78 5.10
C ILE A 13 -21.52 -4.54 4.62
N ASN A 14 -22.70 -4.70 4.00
CA ASN A 14 -23.53 -3.56 3.65
C ASN A 14 -24.35 -3.07 4.88
N ILE A 15 -25.05 -1.94 4.72
CA ILE A 15 -25.93 -1.39 5.77
C ILE A 15 -27.08 -2.33 6.20
N GLU A 16 -27.46 -3.27 5.35
CA GLU A 16 -28.47 -4.31 5.64
C GLU A 16 -27.88 -5.51 6.41
N ARG A 17 -26.62 -5.41 6.86
CA ARG A 17 -25.86 -6.48 7.55
C ARG A 17 -25.54 -7.70 6.69
N LYS A 18 -25.73 -7.61 5.37
CA LYS A 18 -25.34 -8.66 4.43
C LYS A 18 -23.84 -8.60 4.19
N ARG A 19 -23.14 -9.73 4.38
CA ARG A 19 -21.74 -9.89 3.98
C ARG A 19 -21.65 -9.92 2.46
N ILE A 20 -20.99 -8.94 1.86
CA ILE A 20 -20.87 -8.81 0.41
C ILE A 20 -19.59 -9.44 -0.15
N GLY A 21 -18.57 -9.62 0.69
CA GLY A 21 -17.29 -10.20 0.31
C GLY A 21 -16.19 -9.86 1.30
N PHE A 22 -14.95 -9.93 0.83
CA PHE A 22 -13.76 -9.52 1.58
C PHE A 22 -12.86 -8.62 0.73
N ILE A 23 -12.04 -7.79 1.38
CA ILE A 23 -11.05 -6.97 0.67
C ILE A 23 -10.02 -7.85 -0.02
N LYS A 24 -9.99 -7.73 -1.35
CA LYS A 24 -9.02 -8.37 -2.24
C LYS A 24 -7.88 -7.43 -2.61
N ASP A 25 -8.15 -6.13 -2.70
CA ASP A 25 -7.15 -5.12 -3.05
C ASP A 25 -7.57 -3.73 -2.57
N ILE A 26 -6.63 -2.78 -2.64
CA ILE A 26 -6.82 -1.37 -2.29
C ILE A 26 -6.71 -0.55 -3.57
N LEU A 27 -7.63 0.39 -3.77
CA LEU A 27 -7.60 1.36 -4.86
C LEU A 27 -6.91 2.64 -4.38
N ILE A 28 -5.96 3.14 -5.17
CA ILE A 28 -5.21 4.36 -4.87
C ILE A 28 -5.16 5.31 -6.06
N SER A 29 -4.95 6.60 -5.76
CA SER A 29 -4.41 7.56 -6.71
C SER A 29 -2.96 7.83 -6.34
N PHE A 30 -2.03 7.38 -7.18
CA PHE A 30 -0.61 7.63 -6.96
C PHE A 30 -0.30 9.13 -7.03
N ASN A 31 -0.87 9.81 -8.04
CA ASN A 31 -0.70 11.26 -8.24
C ASN A 31 -1.30 12.10 -7.11
N ASN A 32 -2.52 11.76 -6.66
CA ASN A 32 -3.17 12.47 -5.55
C ASN A 32 -2.68 11.98 -4.18
N ARG A 33 -1.86 10.92 -4.15
CA ARG A 33 -1.22 10.35 -2.95
C ARG A 33 -2.24 9.94 -1.90
N CYS A 34 -3.32 9.30 -2.31
CA CYS A 34 -4.40 8.90 -1.41
C CYS A 34 -5.00 7.54 -1.74
N LEU A 35 -5.56 6.91 -0.72
CA LEU A 35 -6.47 5.78 -0.87
C LEU A 35 -7.81 6.27 -1.41
N LEU A 36 -8.29 5.64 -2.49
CA LEU A 36 -9.58 5.94 -3.10
C LEU A 36 -10.68 4.98 -2.66
N GLY A 37 -10.32 3.75 -2.29
CA GLY A 37 -11.31 2.72 -1.99
C GLY A 37 -10.72 1.31 -1.94
N PHE A 38 -11.60 0.32 -2.11
CA PHE A 38 -11.27 -1.10 -2.02
C PHE A 38 -11.87 -1.90 -3.18
N CYS A 39 -11.15 -2.94 -3.58
CA CYS A 39 -11.63 -4.00 -4.46
C CYS A 39 -12.07 -5.17 -3.59
N ILE A 40 -13.33 -5.59 -3.75
CA ILE A 40 -13.98 -6.61 -2.94
C ILE A 40 -14.17 -7.87 -3.79
N SER A 41 -13.68 -8.99 -3.27
CA SER A 41 -14.00 -10.31 -3.83
C SER A 41 -15.28 -10.82 -3.17
N PRO A 42 -16.35 -11.09 -3.95
CA PRO A 42 -17.51 -11.78 -3.41
C PRO A 42 -17.16 -13.21 -3.00
N PHE A 43 -17.92 -13.77 -2.06
CA PHE A 43 -17.72 -15.17 -1.62
C PHE A 43 -18.12 -16.22 -2.67
N ARG A 44 -18.97 -15.85 -3.64
CA ARG A 44 -19.38 -16.75 -4.72
C ARG A 44 -18.34 -16.72 -5.84
N ILE A 45 -17.82 -17.90 -6.19
CA ILE A 45 -16.60 -18.15 -7.00
C ILE A 45 -16.65 -17.65 -8.46
N PHE A 46 -17.74 -17.04 -8.93
CA PHE A 46 -17.85 -16.52 -10.31
C PHE A 46 -18.39 -15.09 -10.42
N ASN A 47 -18.62 -14.43 -9.29
CA ASN A 47 -19.09 -13.06 -9.32
C ASN A 47 -17.93 -12.12 -9.68
N LYS A 48 -18.23 -11.08 -10.47
CA LYS A 48 -17.28 -10.00 -10.74
C LYS A 48 -16.90 -9.32 -9.43
N ASN A 49 -15.66 -8.85 -9.35
CA ASN A 49 -15.21 -8.03 -8.21
C ASN A 49 -16.13 -6.80 -8.08
N LEU A 50 -16.37 -6.40 -6.84
CA LEU A 50 -17.08 -5.16 -6.50
C LEU A 50 -16.06 -4.11 -6.09
N PHE A 51 -16.42 -2.84 -6.20
CA PHE A 51 -15.56 -1.75 -5.74
C PHE A 51 -16.32 -0.88 -4.75
N VAL A 52 -15.61 -0.26 -3.83
CA VAL A 52 -16.17 0.65 -2.82
C VAL A 52 -15.28 1.87 -2.72
N HIS A 53 -15.86 3.08 -2.80
CA HIS A 53 -15.12 4.30 -2.51
C HIS A 53 -14.94 4.51 -1.01
N ILE A 54 -13.84 5.14 -0.61
CA ILE A 54 -13.55 5.43 0.80
C ILE A 54 -14.64 6.29 1.47
N GLN A 55 -15.31 7.16 0.70
CA GLN A 55 -16.43 7.98 1.17
C GLN A 55 -17.68 7.15 1.54
N ASP A 56 -17.81 5.94 1.00
CA ASP A 56 -18.93 5.04 1.24
C ASP A 56 -18.65 4.07 2.41
N VAL A 57 -17.44 4.11 2.98
CA VAL A 57 -17.07 3.38 4.19
C VAL A 57 -17.59 4.12 5.43
N ILE A 58 -18.43 3.45 6.20
CA ILE A 58 -19.01 3.99 7.44
C ILE A 58 -18.10 3.71 8.63
N THR A 59 -17.62 2.47 8.75
CA THR A 59 -16.75 2.05 9.87
C THR A 59 -15.63 1.15 9.40
N PHE A 60 -14.48 1.30 10.05
CA PHE A 60 -13.28 0.48 9.86
C PHE A 60 -12.85 -0.10 11.22
N ASN A 61 -13.34 -1.30 11.54
CA ASN A 61 -13.02 -2.01 12.79
C ASN A 61 -12.54 -3.44 12.47
N SER A 62 -13.15 -4.48 13.07
CA SER A 62 -12.91 -5.89 12.70
C SER A 62 -13.47 -6.26 11.32
N SER A 63 -14.42 -5.45 10.83
CA SER A 63 -15.00 -5.52 9.49
C SER A 63 -15.23 -4.12 8.97
N ILE A 64 -15.46 -4.01 7.66
CA ILE A 64 -15.79 -2.75 7.00
C ILE A 64 -17.28 -2.74 6.67
N VAL A 65 -17.96 -1.69 7.12
CA VAL A 65 -19.37 -1.45 6.80
C VAL A 65 -19.45 -0.40 5.71
N VAL A 66 -20.18 -0.69 4.63
CA VAL A 66 -20.26 0.17 3.44
C VAL A 66 -21.71 0.51 3.12
N LYS A 67 -21.93 1.73 2.59
CA LYS A 67 -23.23 2.18 2.10
C LYS A 67 -23.58 1.55 0.76
N ASP A 68 -22.65 1.61 -0.18
CA ASP A 68 -22.87 1.21 -1.55
C ASP A 68 -21.60 0.65 -2.20
N THR A 69 -21.79 0.00 -3.34
CA THR A 69 -20.73 -0.40 -4.27
C THR A 69 -20.63 0.58 -5.41
N SER A 70 -19.52 0.55 -6.13
CA SER A 70 -19.14 1.56 -7.12
C SER A 70 -18.38 0.93 -8.27
N ILE A 71 -18.06 1.76 -9.27
CA ILE A 71 -17.21 1.39 -10.40
C ILE A 71 -15.74 1.58 -9.99
N LYS A 72 -14.84 0.76 -10.53
CA LYS A 72 -13.38 0.91 -10.29
C LYS A 72 -12.94 2.34 -10.62
N GLN A 73 -12.24 2.97 -9.69
CA GLN A 73 -11.50 4.21 -9.93
C GLN A 73 -10.09 4.11 -9.36
N GLY A 74 -9.12 4.63 -10.12
CA GLY A 74 -7.70 4.57 -9.78
C GLY A 74 -7.06 3.21 -10.01
N LEU A 75 -5.89 3.05 -9.41
CA LEU A 75 -5.01 1.88 -9.56
C LEU A 75 -5.19 0.95 -8.38
N MET A 76 -5.27 -0.35 -8.65
CA MET A 76 -5.12 -1.36 -7.62
C MET A 76 -3.65 -1.41 -7.20
N ILE A 77 -3.38 -1.63 -5.91
CA ILE A 77 -2.00 -1.74 -5.44
C ILE A 77 -1.30 -2.94 -6.08
N SER A 78 -2.00 -4.02 -6.40
CA SER A 78 -1.42 -5.14 -7.17
C SER A 78 -0.88 -4.76 -8.54
N GLU A 79 -1.35 -3.67 -9.15
CA GLU A 79 -0.83 -3.16 -10.44
C GLU A 79 0.53 -2.46 -10.26
N ILE A 80 0.89 -2.07 -9.04
CA ILE A 80 2.12 -1.30 -8.72
C ILE A 80 3.11 -2.14 -7.91
N ARG A 81 2.61 -3.09 -7.12
CA ARG A 81 3.44 -3.97 -6.30
C ARG A 81 4.36 -4.82 -7.18
N GLY A 82 5.65 -4.86 -6.83
CA GLY A 82 6.68 -5.53 -7.61
C GLY A 82 7.30 -4.66 -8.71
N MET A 83 6.80 -3.46 -8.98
CA MET A 83 7.48 -2.53 -9.89
C MET A 83 8.84 -2.13 -9.35
N ASP A 84 9.82 -2.03 -10.25
CA ASP A 84 11.15 -1.51 -9.94
C ASP A 84 11.08 -0.03 -9.54
N VAL A 85 11.84 0.33 -8.51
CA VAL A 85 12.10 1.71 -8.12
C VAL A 85 13.53 2.03 -8.52
N VAL A 86 13.70 3.04 -9.37
CA VAL A 86 15.01 3.45 -9.91
C VAL A 86 15.31 4.89 -9.53
N ASP A 87 16.59 5.25 -9.47
CA ASP A 87 17.00 6.64 -9.30
C ASP A 87 17.01 7.41 -10.64
N ILE A 88 17.46 8.67 -10.60
CA ILE A 88 17.58 9.54 -11.78
C ILE A 88 18.61 9.08 -12.81
N ASN A 89 19.54 8.21 -12.42
CA ASN A 89 20.53 7.62 -13.33
C ASN A 89 20.02 6.31 -13.94
N GLY A 90 18.89 5.79 -13.45
CA GLY A 90 18.33 4.51 -13.84
C GLY A 90 18.81 3.33 -12.97
N ASP A 91 19.54 3.60 -11.90
CA ASP A 91 20.05 2.54 -11.02
C ASP A 91 18.91 1.95 -10.17
N LEU A 92 18.84 0.61 -10.09
CA LEU A 92 17.81 -0.09 -9.33
C LEU A 92 18.00 0.12 -7.82
N LEU A 93 17.00 0.75 -7.19
CA LEU A 93 16.95 0.96 -5.75
C LEU A 93 16.23 -0.17 -5.00
N GLY A 94 15.41 -0.95 -5.70
CA GLY A 94 14.64 -2.09 -5.21
C GLY A 94 13.28 -2.21 -5.89
N MET A 95 12.36 -2.99 -5.33
CA MET A 95 10.99 -3.17 -5.83
C MET A 95 9.94 -2.74 -4.81
N VAL A 96 8.81 -2.21 -5.28
CA VAL A 96 7.67 -1.85 -4.42
C VAL A 96 7.12 -3.07 -3.70
N GLU A 97 7.05 -2.99 -2.37
CA GLU A 97 6.55 -4.10 -1.55
C GLU A 97 5.22 -3.76 -0.87
N ASP A 98 5.10 -2.54 -0.33
CA ASP A 98 3.98 -2.11 0.51
C ASP A 98 3.85 -0.58 0.55
N PHE A 99 2.75 -0.07 1.10
CA PHE A 99 2.42 1.36 1.18
C PHE A 99 2.12 1.76 2.63
N ILE A 100 2.38 3.02 2.94
CA ILE A 100 2.15 3.59 4.27
C ILE A 100 1.07 4.64 4.20
N PHE A 101 -0.04 4.38 4.88
CA PHE A 101 -1.19 5.28 4.93
C PHE A 101 -1.27 5.99 6.28
N GLU A 102 -1.51 7.29 6.25
CA GLU A 102 -1.86 8.09 7.41
C GLU A 102 -3.23 7.64 7.94
N LYS A 103 -3.34 7.42 9.27
CA LYS A 103 -4.61 6.95 9.87
C LYS A 103 -5.73 7.98 9.80
N ARG A 104 -5.37 9.28 9.78
CA ARG A 104 -6.32 10.39 9.86
C ARG A 104 -7.13 10.56 8.57
N ASP A 105 -6.45 10.53 7.43
CA ASP A 105 -7.02 10.92 6.13
C ASP A 105 -6.68 9.95 5.00
N PHE A 106 -6.11 8.78 5.32
CA PHE A 106 -5.67 7.76 4.36
C PHE A 106 -4.75 8.28 3.25
N LYS A 107 -4.03 9.38 3.49
CA LYS A 107 -2.97 9.82 2.59
C LYS A 107 -1.83 8.81 2.58
N ILE A 108 -1.33 8.53 1.40
CA ILE A 108 -0.09 7.80 1.22
C ILE A 108 1.04 8.73 1.65
N THR A 109 1.85 8.28 2.59
CA THR A 109 2.99 9.05 3.11
C THR A 109 4.31 8.50 2.58
N GLY A 110 4.38 7.18 2.39
CA GLY A 110 5.55 6.52 1.86
C GLY A 110 5.24 5.19 1.19
N VAL A 111 6.22 4.75 0.40
CA VAL A 111 6.24 3.46 -0.28
C VAL A 111 7.42 2.68 0.28
N VAL A 112 7.18 1.42 0.63
CA VAL A 112 8.20 0.52 1.14
C VAL A 112 8.77 -0.27 -0.01
N VAL A 113 10.10 -0.25 -0.09
CA VAL A 113 10.87 -0.83 -1.17
C VAL A 113 11.79 -1.91 -0.62
N SER A 114 11.67 -3.10 -1.20
CA SER A 114 12.52 -4.25 -0.94
C SER A 114 13.77 -4.21 -1.81
N THR A 115 14.93 -4.50 -1.22
CA THR A 115 16.19 -4.75 -1.93
C THR A 115 16.49 -6.25 -2.10
N GLY A 116 15.47 -7.12 -1.99
CA GLY A 116 15.58 -8.57 -1.95
C GLY A 116 15.56 -9.15 -0.53
N PHE A 117 15.12 -10.41 -0.39
CA PHE A 117 14.82 -11.03 0.91
C PHE A 117 15.99 -11.04 1.90
N ILE A 118 17.18 -11.49 1.47
CA ILE A 118 18.36 -11.60 2.36
C ILE A 118 18.84 -10.21 2.80
N ARG A 119 18.97 -9.27 1.84
CA ARG A 119 19.38 -7.88 2.13
C ARG A 119 18.36 -7.16 3.02
N ASN A 120 17.07 -7.41 2.80
CA ASN A 120 15.99 -6.83 3.62
C ASN A 120 16.07 -7.25 5.09
N ILE A 121 16.52 -8.47 5.36
CA ILE A 121 16.71 -8.93 6.73
C ILE A 121 17.85 -8.13 7.35
N ILE A 122 19.03 -8.13 6.73
CA ILE A 122 20.25 -7.52 7.28
C ILE A 122 20.16 -5.98 7.38
N HIS A 123 19.69 -5.32 6.32
CA HIS A 123 19.72 -3.86 6.20
C HIS A 123 18.35 -3.20 6.38
N GLY A 124 17.30 -4.00 6.59
CA GLY A 124 15.94 -3.50 6.59
C GLY A 124 15.42 -3.17 5.18
N LYS A 125 14.17 -2.72 5.13
CA LYS A 125 13.51 -2.24 3.90
C LYS A 125 13.61 -0.73 3.81
N LYS A 126 13.83 -0.21 2.60
CA LYS A 126 13.83 1.24 2.36
C LYS A 126 12.41 1.78 2.35
N ILE A 127 12.24 3.01 2.81
CA ILE A 127 10.99 3.76 2.67
C ILE A 127 11.30 5.04 1.90
N PHE A 128 10.61 5.24 0.79
CA PHE A 128 10.64 6.49 0.04
C PHE A 128 9.35 7.26 0.27
N LEU A 129 9.45 8.58 0.42
CA LEU A 129 8.25 9.41 0.53
C LEU A 129 7.56 9.45 -0.83
N ILE A 130 6.24 9.28 -0.85
CA ILE A 130 5.48 9.24 -2.11
C ILE A 130 5.62 10.54 -2.92
N LYS A 131 5.88 11.67 -2.25
CA LYS A 131 6.08 12.98 -2.89
C LYS A 131 7.37 13.03 -3.73
N ASP A 132 8.29 12.11 -3.49
CA ASP A 132 9.59 12.02 -4.15
C ASP A 132 9.62 10.90 -5.20
N LEU A 133 8.44 10.35 -5.53
CA LEU A 133 8.26 9.27 -6.48
C LEU A 133 7.36 9.70 -7.65
N ILE A 134 7.71 9.25 -8.85
CA ILE A 134 6.89 9.39 -10.06
C ILE A 134 6.60 7.99 -10.60
N LEU A 135 5.32 7.67 -10.77
CA LEU A 135 4.90 6.41 -11.38
C LEU A 135 5.03 6.52 -12.91
N GLY A 136 5.94 5.73 -13.48
CA GLY A 136 6.03 5.50 -14.92
C GLY A 136 5.31 4.20 -15.31
N GLU A 137 5.36 3.86 -16.60
CA GLU A 137 4.73 2.63 -17.11
C GLU A 137 5.46 1.35 -16.69
N LYS A 138 6.80 1.41 -16.62
CA LYS A 138 7.66 0.24 -16.35
C LYS A 138 8.28 0.24 -14.95
N ASN A 139 8.49 1.42 -14.39
CA ASN A 139 9.18 1.61 -13.12
C ASN A 139 8.63 2.85 -12.39
N ILE A 140 9.06 3.00 -11.14
CA ILE A 140 8.85 4.21 -10.35
C ILE A 140 10.18 4.95 -10.26
N LEU A 141 10.20 6.20 -10.66
CA LEU A 141 11.36 7.06 -10.55
C LEU A 141 11.42 7.72 -9.17
N TYR A 142 12.53 7.55 -8.46
CA TYR A 142 12.89 8.32 -7.29
C TYR A 142 13.79 9.49 -7.69
N PHE A 143 13.30 10.71 -7.47
CA PHE A 143 13.98 11.92 -7.96
C PHE A 143 14.50 12.85 -6.85
N SER A 144 14.43 12.43 -5.58
CA SER A 144 14.89 13.28 -4.48
C SER A 144 16.40 13.50 -4.55
N LYS A 145 16.80 14.74 -4.80
CA LYS A 145 18.20 15.11 -5.00
C LYS A 145 19.01 15.34 -3.72
N ASN A 146 18.41 15.30 -2.53
CA ASN A 146 19.09 15.75 -1.30
C ASN A 146 18.47 15.30 0.03
N SER A 147 18.00 14.04 0.13
CA SER A 147 17.51 13.55 1.42
C SER A 147 18.70 13.22 2.34
N LYS A 148 19.10 14.16 3.22
CA LYS A 148 19.99 13.88 4.37
C LYS A 148 19.40 12.85 5.35
N ILE A 149 18.14 12.48 5.15
CA ILE A 149 17.35 11.60 6.00
C ILE A 149 16.94 10.39 5.16
N SER A 150 17.29 9.20 5.63
CA SER A 150 16.82 7.93 5.09
C SER A 150 15.83 7.29 6.07
N PHE A 151 14.78 6.68 5.53
CA PHE A 151 13.80 5.96 6.33
C PHE A 151 13.94 4.46 6.05
N LEU A 152 14.06 3.68 7.12
CA LEU A 152 14.25 2.22 7.06
C LEU A 152 13.25 1.52 7.98
N THR A 153 12.75 0.36 7.56
CA THR A 153 12.05 -0.59 8.43
C THR A 153 13.03 -1.69 8.81
N ILE A 154 13.40 -1.77 10.09
CA ILE A 154 14.37 -2.75 10.61
C ILE A 154 13.63 -3.77 11.48
N PRO A 155 13.86 -5.10 11.32
CA PRO A 155 13.33 -6.11 12.22
C PRO A 155 13.77 -5.88 13.66
N HIS A 156 12.89 -6.15 14.63
CA HIS A 156 13.15 -5.82 16.03
C HIS A 156 14.36 -6.57 16.62
N GLU A 157 14.61 -7.80 16.18
CA GLU A 157 15.69 -8.67 16.71
C GLU A 157 17.09 -8.22 16.29
N LEU A 158 17.24 -7.52 15.17
CA LEU A 158 18.56 -7.08 14.67
C LEU A 158 19.06 -5.78 15.32
N ARG A 159 18.20 -5.07 16.04
CA ARG A 159 18.59 -3.84 16.77
C ARG A 159 19.48 -4.11 17.98
N GLU A 160 19.48 -5.34 18.51
CA GLU A 160 20.30 -5.68 19.69
C GLU A 160 21.74 -6.05 19.33
N VAL A 161 21.96 -6.57 18.11
CA VAL A 161 23.30 -6.97 17.64
C VAL A 161 24.19 -5.74 17.37
N ASN A 162 23.61 -4.65 16.83
CA ASN A 162 24.35 -3.43 16.49
C ASN A 162 24.56 -2.45 17.68
N LYS A 163 24.30 -2.87 18.93
CA LYS A 163 24.60 -2.05 20.12
C LYS A 163 26.01 -2.26 20.66
N TYR A 164 26.78 -3.18 20.09
CA TYR A 164 28.11 -3.59 20.57
C TYR A 164 29.24 -3.42 19.55
N GLU A 165 29.00 -2.68 18.46
CA GLU A 165 30.03 -2.18 17.53
C GLU A 165 30.12 -0.65 17.60
#